data_AF-A0A3B5LZY8-F1
#
_entry.id   AF-A0A3B5LZY8-F1
#
_cell.length_a   1.000
_cell.length_b   1.000
_cell.length_c   1.000
_cell.angle_alpha   90.00
_cell.angle_beta   90.00
_cell.angle_gamma   90.00
#
_symmetry.space_group_name_H-M   'P 1'
#
loop_
_entity.id
_entity.type
_entity.pdbx_description
1 polymer ?
#
loop_
_entity_poly.entity_id
_entity_poly.type
_entity_poly.pdbx_seq_one_letter_code
_entity_poly.pdbx_strand_id
1 'polypeptide(L)'
;LSQKFYMKVCTFIDSVKSEEAEYPPEMDKTNNYQADDERQGYSKGDPSENEEPVHTTPDECANQSMISSPFFSLVSLFFKYIHCLMLMGNCIKSLYYLQSESQPQKTDWQQVDVFLKQMKKVKERFPNQRAELWSRSEIHLKRHLQTSQPAEPVSLILTSGVRAERTMRCLAQGVASAFSTARNASILHIDGAGKAGQDSDQVKLDIDRKLQGAFEGDKPVAVIHRLEELPPGSTLIFYRYCDHENAAYKKTFLIFTVLLGDEEEIPAEMRLSIVEEMVDDYLQKKFLSHGHPVSFDRMDVNKYGGLWSRISHLILPVAAEDRIEHEGC
;
A
#
# COMPACT_ATOMS: atom_id res chain seq x y z
N LEU A 1 8.00 23.89 -20.78
CA LEU A 1 8.50 22.79 -19.90
C LEU A 1 7.82 21.44 -20.14
N SER A 2 6.83 21.31 -21.04
CA SER A 2 6.13 20.04 -21.30
C SER A 2 6.71 19.20 -22.48
N GLN A 3 7.60 19.76 -23.31
CA GLN A 3 8.06 19.09 -24.54
C GLN A 3 9.34 18.24 -24.38
N LYS A 4 10.19 18.54 -23.38
CA LYS A 4 11.44 17.79 -23.14
C LYS A 4 11.22 16.48 -22.38
N PHE A 5 10.10 16.33 -21.66
CA PHE A 5 9.73 15.10 -20.97
C PHE A 5 9.22 14.03 -21.94
N TYR A 6 8.39 14.42 -22.92
CA TYR A 6 7.89 13.51 -23.96
C TYR A 6 9.00 12.94 -24.87
N MET A 7 10.04 13.72 -25.18
CA MET A 7 11.12 13.25 -26.05
C MET A 7 12.03 12.21 -25.38
N LYS A 8 12.14 12.19 -24.05
CA LYS A 8 12.93 11.17 -23.31
C LYS A 8 12.18 9.83 -23.16
N VAL A 9 10.84 9.85 -23.23
CA VAL A 9 10.03 8.62 -23.15
C VAL A 9 9.99 7.91 -24.51
N CYS A 10 9.96 8.66 -25.64
CA CYS A 10 9.95 8.03 -26.97
C CYS A 10 11.28 7.35 -27.33
N THR A 11 12.44 7.90 -26.94
CA THR A 11 13.74 7.29 -27.25
C THR A 11 14.01 6.00 -26.45
N PHE A 12 13.28 5.76 -25.36
CA PHE A 12 13.37 4.51 -24.60
C PHE A 12 12.52 3.39 -25.22
N ILE A 13 11.36 3.72 -25.80
CA ILE A 13 10.46 2.74 -26.42
C ILE A 13 11.04 2.17 -27.74
N ASP A 14 11.80 2.97 -28.50
CA ASP A 14 12.45 2.50 -29.73
C ASP A 14 13.65 1.58 -29.47
N SER A 15 14.24 1.62 -28.26
CA SER A 15 15.37 0.75 -27.88
C SER A 15 14.94 -0.62 -27.36
N VAL A 16 13.65 -0.80 -27.01
CA VAL A 16 13.10 -2.08 -26.51
C VAL A 16 12.55 -2.95 -27.66
N LYS A 17 12.44 -2.41 -28.88
CA LYS A 17 11.89 -3.10 -30.06
C LYS A 17 12.91 -3.88 -30.89
N SER A 18 14.18 -3.95 -30.47
CA SER A 18 15.25 -4.60 -31.24
C SER A 18 15.81 -5.90 -30.64
N GLU A 19 15.22 -6.45 -29.59
CA GLU A 19 15.61 -7.75 -29.03
C GLU A 19 14.39 -8.68 -28.92
N GLU A 20 13.85 -9.08 -30.06
CA GLU A 20 12.94 -10.22 -30.13
C GLU A 20 13.29 -11.03 -31.39
N ALA A 21 14.25 -11.94 -31.26
CA ALA A 21 14.50 -12.96 -32.26
C ALA A 21 15.13 -14.21 -31.63
N GLU A 22 14.46 -15.33 -31.91
CA GLU A 22 15.02 -16.67 -32.09
C GLU A 22 15.02 -17.63 -30.87
N TYR A 23 13.94 -18.43 -30.77
CA TYR A 23 13.99 -19.78 -30.21
C TYR A 23 13.40 -20.80 -31.22
N PRO A 24 13.99 -22.00 -31.40
CA PRO A 24 13.69 -22.89 -32.53
C PRO A 24 12.49 -23.83 -32.29
N PRO A 25 12.02 -24.55 -33.34
CA PRO A 25 10.69 -25.15 -33.37
C PRO A 25 10.59 -26.52 -32.67
N GLU A 26 9.38 -26.82 -32.20
CA GLU A 26 8.91 -28.11 -31.72
C GLU A 26 9.16 -29.24 -32.73
N MET A 27 9.58 -30.41 -32.23
CA MET A 27 9.58 -31.66 -32.97
C MET A 27 8.81 -32.72 -32.18
N ASP A 28 7.71 -33.14 -32.78
CA ASP A 28 6.79 -34.20 -32.39
C ASP A 28 7.49 -35.55 -32.18
N LYS A 29 7.22 -36.20 -31.04
CA LYS A 29 7.37 -37.66 -30.86
C LYS A 29 6.28 -38.20 -29.95
N THR A 30 5.34 -38.89 -30.59
CA THR A 30 4.49 -39.94 -30.05
C THR A 30 5.27 -41.01 -29.27
N ASN A 31 4.72 -41.46 -28.13
CA ASN A 31 4.63 -42.89 -27.80
C ASN A 31 3.72 -43.19 -26.58
N ASN A 32 2.83 -44.16 -26.82
CA ASN A 32 2.06 -44.98 -25.89
C ASN A 32 2.81 -45.39 -24.61
N TYR A 33 2.09 -45.46 -23.48
CA TYR A 33 2.18 -46.61 -22.58
C TYR A 33 0.83 -46.89 -21.89
N GLN A 34 0.38 -48.12 -22.11
CA GLN A 34 -0.70 -48.84 -21.44
C GLN A 34 -0.44 -49.00 -19.94
N ALA A 35 -1.53 -49.06 -19.18
CA ALA A 35 -1.56 -49.57 -17.82
C ALA A 35 -2.29 -50.92 -17.83
N ASP A 36 -1.57 -51.99 -17.49
CA ASP A 36 -2.07 -53.25 -16.96
C ASP A 36 -1.09 -53.64 -15.84
N ASP A 37 -1.56 -53.92 -14.62
CA ASP A 37 -1.39 -55.24 -14.00
C ASP A 37 -2.13 -55.41 -12.65
N GLU A 38 -2.79 -56.57 -12.58
CA GLU A 38 -3.28 -57.45 -11.51
C GLU A 38 -3.31 -57.08 -10.01
N ARG A 39 -4.46 -57.41 -9.38
CA ARG A 39 -4.58 -58.67 -8.62
C ARG A 39 -6.02 -59.13 -8.35
N GLN A 40 -6.27 -60.40 -8.73
CA GLN A 40 -7.43 -61.22 -8.40
C GLN A 40 -7.35 -61.82 -6.98
N GLY A 41 -8.52 -62.18 -6.45
CA GLY A 41 -8.69 -63.12 -5.35
C GLY A 41 -10.13 -63.63 -5.32
N TYR A 42 -10.35 -64.82 -5.88
CA TYR A 42 -11.63 -65.53 -6.00
C TYR A 42 -11.77 -66.58 -4.88
N SER A 43 -12.96 -66.75 -4.30
CA SER A 43 -13.38 -68.05 -3.73
C SER A 43 -14.91 -68.21 -3.68
N LYS A 44 -15.44 -68.77 -4.78
CA LYS A 44 -16.43 -69.84 -4.95
C LYS A 44 -17.28 -70.32 -3.74
N GLY A 45 -18.59 -70.49 -3.98
CA GLY A 45 -19.46 -71.42 -3.24
C GLY A 45 -20.97 -71.12 -3.27
N ASP A 46 -21.65 -71.46 -4.38
CA ASP A 46 -23.11 -71.73 -4.48
C ASP A 46 -23.49 -73.03 -3.71
N PRO A 47 -24.79 -73.47 -3.52
CA PRO A 47 -25.95 -73.23 -4.41
C PRO A 47 -27.37 -73.16 -3.77
N SER A 48 -28.36 -72.89 -4.64
CA SER A 48 -29.78 -73.32 -4.63
C SER A 48 -30.72 -72.66 -3.59
N GLU A 49 -32.00 -72.38 -3.85
CA GLU A 49 -32.98 -72.99 -4.77
C GLU A 49 -34.20 -72.05 -4.96
N ASN A 50 -35.05 -72.42 -5.91
CA ASN A 50 -36.16 -71.70 -6.54
C ASN A 50 -37.36 -71.38 -5.62
N GLU A 51 -38.20 -70.39 -6.01
CA GLU A 51 -39.61 -70.57 -6.43
C GLU A 51 -40.42 -69.25 -6.40
N GLU A 52 -41.18 -69.01 -7.46
CA GLU A 52 -42.36 -68.12 -7.55
C GLU A 52 -43.62 -69.00 -7.37
N PRO A 53 -44.87 -68.50 -7.34
CA PRO A 53 -45.50 -67.37 -6.63
C PRO A 53 -46.63 -67.92 -5.69
N VAL A 54 -47.51 -67.08 -5.09
CA VAL A 54 -48.98 -67.31 -4.96
C VAL A 54 -49.69 -66.28 -4.06
N HIS A 55 -50.83 -65.81 -4.60
CA HIS A 55 -51.96 -65.08 -4.01
C HIS A 55 -52.44 -65.58 -2.63
N THR A 56 -52.91 -64.66 -1.76
CA THR A 56 -54.34 -64.58 -1.34
C THR A 56 -54.59 -63.38 -0.39
N THR A 57 -55.56 -62.55 -0.77
CA THR A 57 -56.41 -61.68 0.08
C THR A 57 -57.40 -62.58 0.88
N PRO A 58 -58.22 -62.14 1.87
CA PRO A 58 -58.89 -60.82 1.86
C PRO A 58 -59.40 -60.20 3.20
N ASP A 59 -59.95 -59.00 3.01
CA ASP A 59 -61.07 -58.35 3.71
C ASP A 59 -60.95 -57.89 5.18
N GLU A 60 -61.13 -56.58 5.41
CA GLU A 60 -62.43 -56.06 5.89
C GLU A 60 -62.55 -54.51 5.81
N CYS A 61 -63.57 -54.09 5.07
CA CYS A 61 -64.51 -52.97 5.24
C CYS A 61 -64.12 -51.67 5.98
N ALA A 62 -64.24 -50.51 5.29
CA ALA A 62 -65.42 -49.62 5.38
C ALA A 62 -65.23 -48.26 4.67
N ASN A 63 -66.20 -47.94 3.80
CA ASN A 63 -66.78 -46.64 3.38
C ASN A 63 -65.87 -45.45 3.00
N GLN A 64 -65.87 -45.00 1.73
CA GLN A 64 -66.83 -44.04 1.10
C GLN A 64 -66.89 -42.69 1.84
N SER A 65 -66.64 -41.52 1.25
CA SER A 65 -66.92 -41.06 -0.12
C SER A 65 -66.13 -39.77 -0.46
N MET A 66 -66.04 -39.49 -1.77
CA MET A 66 -65.87 -38.17 -2.42
C MET A 66 -66.20 -36.95 -1.54
N ILE A 67 -65.32 -35.93 -1.59
CA ILE A 67 -65.68 -34.53 -1.88
C ILE A 67 -64.48 -33.88 -2.59
N SER A 68 -64.69 -33.49 -3.85
CA SER A 68 -63.87 -32.57 -4.63
C SER A 68 -63.85 -31.18 -3.96
N SER A 69 -62.70 -30.52 -3.81
CA SER A 69 -62.71 -29.06 -3.58
C SER A 69 -61.38 -28.36 -3.91
N PRO A 70 -61.41 -27.08 -4.32
CA PRO A 70 -60.26 -26.27 -4.73
C PRO A 70 -59.31 -25.89 -3.58
N PHE A 71 -59.45 -26.52 -2.41
CA PHE A 71 -58.77 -26.18 -1.17
C PHE A 71 -57.28 -26.52 -1.18
N PHE A 72 -56.87 -27.67 -1.74
CA PHE A 72 -55.45 -28.06 -1.78
C PHE A 72 -54.60 -27.15 -2.68
N SER A 73 -55.20 -26.62 -3.75
CA SER A 73 -54.53 -25.68 -4.67
C SER A 73 -54.28 -24.33 -4.01
N LEU A 74 -55.29 -23.79 -3.31
CA LEU A 74 -55.20 -22.51 -2.60
C LEU A 74 -54.17 -22.57 -1.44
N VAL A 75 -54.15 -23.66 -0.69
CA VAL A 75 -53.17 -23.87 0.39
C VAL A 75 -51.75 -23.98 -0.15
N SER A 76 -51.53 -24.70 -1.26
CA SER A 76 -50.23 -24.79 -1.94
C SER A 76 -49.75 -23.43 -2.48
N LEU A 77 -50.66 -22.66 -3.09
CA LEU A 77 -50.40 -21.29 -3.53
C LEU A 77 -50.02 -20.38 -2.36
N PHE A 78 -50.66 -20.55 -1.20
CA PHE A 78 -50.36 -19.78 0.01
C PHE A 78 -48.94 -20.06 0.52
N PHE A 79 -48.53 -21.34 0.60
CA PHE A 79 -47.17 -21.70 1.00
C PHE A 79 -46.10 -21.20 0.03
N LYS A 80 -46.36 -21.26 -1.29
CA LYS A 80 -45.46 -20.70 -2.32
C LYS A 80 -45.33 -19.18 -2.21
N TYR A 81 -46.43 -18.49 -1.92
CA TYR A 81 -46.45 -17.04 -1.72
C TYR A 81 -45.63 -16.64 -0.48
N ILE A 82 -45.79 -17.33 0.65
CA ILE A 82 -45.01 -17.09 1.87
C ILE A 82 -43.51 -17.34 1.62
N HIS A 83 -43.16 -18.41 0.91
CA HIS A 83 -41.75 -18.69 0.58
C HIS A 83 -41.15 -17.60 -0.33
N CYS A 84 -41.92 -17.10 -1.29
CA CYS A 84 -41.49 -16.00 -2.15
C CYS A 84 -41.29 -14.70 -1.37
N LEU A 85 -42.18 -14.37 -0.41
CA LEU A 85 -42.02 -13.22 0.49
C LEU A 85 -40.75 -13.33 1.36
N MET A 86 -40.44 -14.53 1.86
CA MET A 86 -39.23 -14.78 2.64
C MET A 86 -37.97 -14.62 1.78
N LEU A 87 -37.97 -15.11 0.54
CA LEU A 87 -36.86 -14.92 -0.40
C LEU A 87 -36.68 -13.43 -0.78
N MET A 88 -37.77 -12.73 -1.07
CA MET A 88 -37.75 -11.29 -1.34
C MET A 88 -37.24 -10.49 -0.15
N GLY A 89 -37.65 -10.84 1.08
CA GLY A 89 -37.14 -10.22 2.30
C GLY A 89 -35.65 -10.45 2.51
N ASN A 90 -35.14 -11.65 2.20
CA ASN A 90 -33.70 -11.94 2.25
C ASN A 90 -32.92 -11.23 1.14
N CYS A 91 -33.48 -11.09 -0.07
CA CYS A 91 -32.89 -10.29 -1.14
C CYS A 91 -32.84 -8.80 -0.78
N ILE A 92 -33.91 -8.26 -0.16
CA ILE A 92 -33.94 -6.87 0.31
C ILE A 92 -32.93 -6.67 1.43
N LYS A 93 -32.81 -7.60 2.38
CA LYS A 93 -31.77 -7.56 3.42
C LYS A 93 -30.37 -7.66 2.82
N SER A 94 -30.14 -8.55 1.87
CA SER A 94 -28.86 -8.69 1.17
C SER A 94 -28.50 -7.42 0.39
N LEU A 95 -29.49 -6.79 -0.27
CA LEU A 95 -29.33 -5.51 -0.95
C LEU A 95 -29.07 -4.38 0.05
N TYR A 96 -29.72 -4.41 1.22
CA TYR A 96 -29.46 -3.48 2.33
C TYR A 96 -28.07 -3.67 2.93
N TYR A 97 -27.60 -4.91 3.08
CA TYR A 97 -26.25 -5.24 3.55
C TYR A 97 -25.19 -4.79 2.53
N LEU A 98 -25.41 -5.02 1.23
CA LEU A 98 -24.56 -4.53 0.14
C LEU A 98 -24.53 -2.99 0.07
N GLN A 99 -25.63 -2.31 0.42
CA GLN A 99 -25.71 -0.85 0.40
C GLN A 99 -25.23 -0.19 1.70
N SER A 100 -25.20 -0.93 2.81
CA SER A 100 -24.78 -0.43 4.13
C SER A 100 -23.26 -0.19 4.24
N GLU A 101 -22.47 -0.57 3.24
CA GLU A 101 -21.03 -0.27 3.18
C GLU A 101 -20.74 1.20 2.76
N SER A 102 -21.77 2.04 2.59
CA SER A 102 -21.65 3.44 2.15
C SER A 102 -21.50 4.47 3.28
N GLN A 103 -20.76 4.14 4.35
CA GLN A 103 -20.29 5.12 5.36
C GLN A 103 -18.84 5.67 5.18
N PRO A 104 -18.16 5.67 4.01
CA PRO A 104 -16.80 6.24 3.93
C PRO A 104 -16.81 7.79 3.87
N GLN A 105 -17.84 8.40 3.30
CA GLN A 105 -17.76 9.83 2.95
C GLN A 105 -17.78 10.76 4.18
N LYS A 106 -18.62 10.48 5.20
CA LYS A 106 -18.76 11.35 6.38
C LYS A 106 -17.52 11.33 7.27
N THR A 107 -16.88 10.18 7.42
CA THR A 107 -15.66 10.02 8.21
C THR A 107 -14.47 10.68 7.52
N ASP A 108 -14.36 10.54 6.19
CA ASP A 108 -13.23 11.10 5.43
C ASP A 108 -13.21 12.63 5.48
N TRP A 109 -14.38 13.28 5.37
CA TRP A 109 -14.49 14.75 5.54
C TRP A 109 -14.09 15.20 6.95
N GLN A 110 -14.47 14.45 7.98
CA GLN A 110 -14.10 14.76 9.36
C GLN A 110 -12.58 14.61 9.59
N GLN A 111 -11.93 13.60 9.00
CA GLN A 111 -10.48 13.42 9.10
C GLN A 111 -9.73 14.57 8.42
N VAL A 112 -10.20 15.01 7.25
CA VAL A 112 -9.62 16.16 6.53
C VAL A 112 -9.74 17.45 7.35
N ASP A 113 -10.89 17.72 7.96
CA ASP A 113 -11.09 18.92 8.78
C ASP A 113 -10.17 18.91 10.01
N VAL A 114 -10.01 17.77 10.66
CA VAL A 114 -9.05 17.60 11.77
C VAL A 114 -7.63 17.86 11.29
N PHE A 115 -7.23 17.27 10.16
CA PHE A 115 -5.90 17.48 9.57
C PHE A 115 -5.62 18.96 9.30
N LEU A 116 -6.52 19.66 8.59
CA LEU A 116 -6.36 21.07 8.26
C LEU A 116 -6.29 21.95 9.51
N LYS A 117 -7.10 21.65 10.53
CA LYS A 117 -7.04 22.35 11.82
C LYS A 117 -5.70 22.15 12.53
N GLN A 118 -5.14 20.93 12.52
CA GLN A 118 -3.83 20.70 13.12
C GLN A 118 -2.72 21.33 12.30
N MET A 119 -2.77 21.24 10.97
CA MET A 119 -1.78 21.87 10.08
C MET A 119 -1.73 23.39 10.27
N LYS A 120 -2.89 24.02 10.49
CA LYS A 120 -2.95 25.45 10.85
C LYS A 120 -2.16 25.77 12.13
N LYS A 121 -2.28 24.96 13.18
CA LYS A 121 -1.50 25.15 14.42
C LYS A 121 -0.01 24.96 14.19
N VAL A 122 0.36 23.98 13.35
CA VAL A 122 1.76 23.79 12.95
C VAL A 122 2.24 25.05 12.25
N LYS A 123 1.52 25.55 11.24
CA LYS A 123 1.86 26.79 10.54
C LYS A 123 2.04 28.00 11.46
N GLU A 124 1.18 28.17 12.45
CA GLU A 124 1.30 29.25 13.45
C GLU A 124 2.59 29.16 14.29
N ARG A 125 3.14 27.95 14.47
CA ARG A 125 4.39 27.72 15.20
C ARG A 125 5.65 27.96 14.36
N PHE A 126 5.55 27.95 13.03
CA PHE A 126 6.67 28.13 12.11
C PHE A 126 6.41 29.30 11.13
N PRO A 127 6.46 30.56 11.60
CA PRO A 127 6.09 31.73 10.80
C PRO A 127 7.04 32.07 9.63
N ASN A 128 8.30 31.67 9.67
CA ASN A 128 9.30 32.02 8.65
C ASN A 128 9.26 31.10 7.41
N GLN A 129 8.39 30.10 7.39
CA GLN A 129 8.33 29.12 6.30
C GLN A 129 7.60 29.67 5.06
N ARG A 130 8.03 29.19 3.89
CA ARG A 130 7.45 29.60 2.60
C ARG A 130 6.01 29.13 2.43
N ALA A 131 5.22 29.88 1.67
CA ALA A 131 3.81 29.55 1.43
C ALA A 131 3.64 28.21 0.68
N GLU A 132 4.61 27.86 -0.17
CA GLU A 132 4.68 26.62 -0.92
C GLU A 132 4.80 25.39 -0.01
N LEU A 133 5.50 25.52 1.13
CA LEU A 133 5.63 24.43 2.10
C LEU A 133 4.25 24.00 2.60
N TRP A 134 3.43 24.98 3.00
CA TRP A 134 2.09 24.74 3.51
C TRP A 134 1.14 24.25 2.42
N SER A 135 1.04 25.00 1.33
CA SER A 135 0.07 24.71 0.27
C SER A 135 0.32 23.35 -0.39
N ARG A 136 1.58 23.00 -0.71
CA ARG A 136 1.89 21.70 -1.33
C ARG A 136 1.71 20.56 -0.35
N SER A 137 2.18 20.68 0.89
CA SER A 137 1.98 19.64 1.90
C SER A 137 0.50 19.36 2.15
N GLU A 138 -0.32 20.41 2.31
CA GLU A 138 -1.76 20.28 2.49
C GLU A 138 -2.43 19.60 1.30
N ILE A 139 -2.10 19.98 0.07
CA ILE A 139 -2.68 19.37 -1.15
C ILE A 139 -2.40 17.86 -1.20
N HIS A 140 -1.14 17.46 -1.03
CA HIS A 140 -0.74 16.06 -1.15
C HIS A 140 -1.35 15.20 -0.04
N LEU A 141 -1.25 15.67 1.21
CA LEU A 141 -1.75 14.92 2.37
C LEU A 141 -3.28 14.87 2.42
N LYS A 142 -3.96 15.98 2.09
CA LYS A 142 -5.43 15.99 1.98
C LYS A 142 -5.92 15.02 0.93
N ARG A 143 -5.34 15.04 -0.28
CA ARG A 143 -5.72 14.12 -1.35
C ARG A 143 -5.57 12.67 -0.89
N HIS A 144 -4.47 12.35 -0.20
CA HIS A 144 -4.24 11.01 0.32
C HIS A 144 -5.24 10.61 1.42
N LEU A 145 -5.62 11.54 2.31
CA LEU A 145 -6.66 11.30 3.32
C LEU A 145 -8.04 11.02 2.68
N GLN A 146 -8.37 11.74 1.61
CA GLN A 146 -9.65 11.61 0.89
C GLN A 146 -9.73 10.37 0.00
N THR A 147 -8.61 9.72 -0.27
CA THR A 147 -8.57 8.55 -1.16
C THR A 147 -8.75 7.29 -0.31
N SER A 148 -9.89 6.63 -0.42
CA SER A 148 -10.20 5.44 0.40
C SER A 148 -9.24 4.27 0.14
N GLN A 149 -8.75 4.13 -1.10
CA GLN A 149 -7.75 3.12 -1.51
C GLN A 149 -6.67 3.79 -2.39
N PRO A 150 -5.65 4.41 -1.79
CA PRO A 150 -4.55 5.03 -2.54
C PRO A 150 -3.72 3.96 -3.25
N ALA A 151 -3.22 4.30 -4.45
CA ALA A 151 -2.36 3.41 -5.24
C ALA A 151 -0.92 3.32 -4.69
N GLU A 152 -0.48 4.39 -4.03
CA GLU A 152 0.87 4.59 -3.50
C GLU A 152 0.84 5.40 -2.18
N PRO A 153 1.86 5.29 -1.33
CA PRO A 153 2.01 6.11 -0.14
C PRO A 153 2.42 7.55 -0.48
N VAL A 154 2.31 8.45 0.49
CA VAL A 154 2.89 9.81 0.35
C VAL A 154 4.33 9.78 0.85
N SER A 155 5.27 10.22 0.00
CA SER A 155 6.63 10.55 0.38
C SER A 155 6.84 12.07 0.34
N LEU A 156 7.40 12.64 1.40
CA LEU A 156 7.76 14.05 1.51
C LEU A 156 9.19 14.17 2.04
N ILE A 157 10.03 14.96 1.39
CA ILE A 157 11.35 15.34 1.91
C ILE A 157 11.27 16.79 2.39
N LEU A 158 11.60 17.02 3.66
CA LEU A 158 11.97 18.34 4.16
C LEU A 158 13.48 18.47 4.12
N THR A 159 13.98 19.61 3.67
CA THR A 159 15.43 19.87 3.58
C THR A 159 15.79 21.22 4.18
N SER A 160 16.97 21.33 4.78
CA SER A 160 17.45 22.57 5.35
C SER A 160 18.97 22.67 5.31
N GLY A 161 19.52 23.89 5.41
CA GLY A 161 20.91 24.10 5.81
C GLY A 161 21.11 23.86 7.30
N VAL A 162 22.36 23.92 7.76
CA VAL A 162 22.73 23.61 9.16
C VAL A 162 22.06 24.52 10.19
N ARG A 163 21.77 25.79 9.86
CA ARG A 163 21.12 26.73 10.79
C ARG A 163 19.67 26.40 11.13
N ALA A 164 19.03 25.55 10.34
CA ALA A 164 17.61 25.21 10.48
C ALA A 164 17.40 23.73 10.86
N GLU A 165 18.44 23.04 11.38
CA GLU A 165 18.36 21.61 11.68
C GLU A 165 17.26 21.30 12.71
N ARG A 166 17.17 22.04 13.83
CA ARG A 166 16.16 21.75 14.86
C ARG A 166 14.77 22.10 14.36
N THR A 167 14.65 23.19 13.62
CA THR A 167 13.42 23.63 12.99
C THR A 167 12.88 22.58 12.04
N MET A 168 13.72 22.07 11.13
CA MET A 168 13.35 20.98 10.21
C MET A 168 12.90 19.73 10.97
N ARG A 169 13.62 19.35 12.03
CA ARG A 169 13.25 18.21 12.88
C ARG A 169 11.87 18.42 13.52
N CYS A 170 11.62 19.57 14.14
CA CYS A 170 10.34 19.88 14.78
C CYS A 170 9.20 20.02 13.77
N LEU A 171 9.47 20.60 12.59
CA LEU A 171 8.48 20.77 11.54
C LEU A 171 8.05 19.42 10.97
N ALA A 172 9.00 18.51 10.74
CA ALA A 172 8.70 17.14 10.32
C ALA A 172 7.78 16.43 11.31
N GLN A 173 8.07 16.56 12.62
CA GLN A 173 7.23 16.02 13.69
C GLN A 173 5.84 16.68 13.74
N GLY A 174 5.76 17.99 13.55
CA GLY A 174 4.49 18.73 13.51
C GLY A 174 3.59 18.30 12.34
N VAL A 175 4.15 18.21 11.14
CA VAL A 175 3.45 17.76 9.93
C VAL A 175 2.98 16.30 10.10
N ALA A 176 3.85 15.42 10.59
CA ALA A 176 3.52 14.03 10.88
C ALA A 176 2.40 13.93 11.93
N SER A 177 2.46 14.72 13.00
CA SER A 177 1.45 14.77 14.06
C SER A 177 0.10 15.28 13.56
N ALA A 178 0.09 16.28 12.68
CA ALA A 178 -1.15 16.75 12.09
C ALA A 178 -1.87 15.64 11.30
N PHE A 179 -1.11 14.86 10.53
CA PHE A 179 -1.65 13.73 9.78
C PHE A 179 -2.06 12.55 10.68
N SER A 180 -1.22 12.17 11.63
CA SER A 180 -1.50 11.05 12.54
C SER A 180 -2.72 11.32 13.42
N THR A 181 -2.90 12.57 13.87
CA THR A 181 -4.08 13.00 14.65
C THR A 181 -5.37 12.82 13.84
N ALA A 182 -5.36 13.14 12.55
CA ALA A 182 -6.52 12.93 11.68
C ALA A 182 -6.87 11.44 11.52
N ARG A 183 -5.89 10.55 11.63
CA ARG A 183 -6.08 9.09 11.60
C ARG A 183 -6.26 8.47 12.99
N ASN A 184 -6.27 9.28 14.06
CA ASN A 184 -6.25 8.81 15.46
C ASN A 184 -5.15 7.76 15.71
N ALA A 185 -3.94 8.08 15.27
CA ALA A 185 -2.86 7.12 15.13
C ALA A 185 -1.54 7.67 15.70
N SER A 186 -0.61 6.76 15.99
CA SER A 186 0.72 7.11 16.48
C SER A 186 1.74 7.23 15.34
N ILE A 187 2.96 7.70 15.66
CA ILE A 187 4.02 7.99 14.68
C ILE A 187 5.21 7.08 14.97
N LEU A 188 5.83 6.53 13.92
CA LEU A 188 7.13 5.88 14.02
C LEU A 188 8.24 6.92 13.77
N HIS A 189 9.25 6.96 14.64
CA HIS A 189 10.44 7.78 14.44
C HIS A 189 11.66 6.88 14.19
N ILE A 190 12.40 7.19 13.13
CA ILE A 190 13.66 6.53 12.79
C ILE A 190 14.73 7.60 12.72
N ASP A 191 15.71 7.54 13.62
CA ASP A 191 16.87 8.41 13.58
C ASP A 191 17.98 7.81 12.70
N GLY A 192 18.31 8.50 11.61
CA GLY A 192 19.37 8.12 10.68
C GLY A 192 20.76 8.41 11.21
N ALA A 193 20.96 9.53 11.91
CA ALA A 193 22.25 9.91 12.47
C ALA A 193 22.73 8.89 13.52
N GLY A 194 21.84 8.41 14.38
CA GLY A 194 22.15 7.32 15.32
C GLY A 194 22.47 5.97 14.68
N LYS A 195 22.25 5.80 13.36
CA LYS A 195 22.60 4.60 12.59
C LYS A 195 23.81 4.79 11.66
N ALA A 196 24.41 5.98 11.65
CA ALA A 196 25.58 6.27 10.86
C ALA A 196 26.74 5.32 11.24
N GLY A 197 27.45 4.81 10.24
CA GLY A 197 28.61 3.93 10.42
C GLY A 197 28.29 2.51 10.91
N GLN A 198 27.01 2.15 11.10
CA GLN A 198 26.61 0.77 11.40
C GLN A 198 26.59 -0.10 10.13
N ASP A 199 26.56 -1.42 10.33
CA ASP A 199 26.43 -2.37 9.23
C ASP A 199 25.12 -2.14 8.45
N SER A 200 25.25 -2.04 7.13
CA SER A 200 24.15 -1.66 6.24
C SER A 200 23.02 -2.68 6.23
N ASP A 201 23.35 -3.98 6.29
CA ASP A 201 22.33 -5.04 6.26
C ASP A 201 21.58 -5.12 7.59
N GLN A 202 22.28 -4.96 8.71
CA GLN A 202 21.63 -4.86 10.02
C GLN A 202 20.70 -3.65 10.11
N VAL A 203 21.13 -2.48 9.64
CA VAL A 203 20.29 -1.28 9.62
C VAL A 203 19.08 -1.46 8.70
N LYS A 204 19.27 -2.08 7.53
CA LYS A 204 18.19 -2.41 6.60
C LYS A 204 17.12 -3.28 7.27
N LEU A 205 17.54 -4.35 7.95
CA LEU A 205 16.64 -5.27 8.66
C LEU A 205 15.94 -4.61 9.85
N ASP A 206 16.63 -3.75 10.61
CA ASP A 206 16.03 -2.98 11.71
C ASP A 206 14.94 -2.03 11.21
N ILE A 207 15.23 -1.27 10.13
CA ILE A 207 14.26 -0.35 9.52
C ILE A 207 13.07 -1.12 8.97
N ASP A 208 13.29 -2.24 8.27
CA ASP A 208 12.21 -3.07 7.73
C ASP A 208 11.27 -3.57 8.83
N ARG A 209 11.82 -4.14 9.91
CA ARG A 209 11.02 -4.62 11.05
C ARG A 209 10.23 -3.49 11.71
N LYS A 210 10.83 -2.31 11.87
CA LYS A 210 10.16 -1.14 12.46
C LYS A 210 9.02 -0.63 11.59
N LEU A 211 9.24 -0.51 10.28
CA LEU A 211 8.22 -0.05 9.34
C LEU A 211 7.08 -1.07 9.21
N GLN A 212 7.41 -2.36 9.07
CA GLN A 212 6.42 -3.43 9.02
C GLN A 212 5.56 -3.44 10.29
N GLY A 213 6.18 -3.49 11.48
CA GLY A 213 5.45 -3.50 12.73
C GLY A 213 4.62 -2.23 12.99
N ALA A 214 5.07 -1.08 12.47
CA ALA A 214 4.31 0.17 12.55
C ALA A 214 3.10 0.17 11.61
N PHE A 215 3.30 -0.19 10.34
CA PHE A 215 2.26 -0.09 9.31
C PHE A 215 1.25 -1.24 9.35
N GLU A 216 1.60 -2.40 9.90
CA GLU A 216 0.63 -3.46 10.27
C GLU A 216 -0.14 -3.11 11.54
N GLY A 217 0.41 -2.24 12.38
CA GLY A 217 -0.18 -1.78 13.63
C GLY A 217 -1.01 -0.49 13.47
N ASP A 218 -0.84 0.42 14.43
CA ASP A 218 -1.60 1.67 14.57
C ASP A 218 -0.83 2.91 14.08
N LYS A 219 0.26 2.72 13.32
CA LYS A 219 1.19 3.81 12.95
C LYS A 219 1.27 4.00 11.43
N PRO A 220 0.33 4.69 10.78
CA PRO A 220 0.36 4.94 9.34
C PRO A 220 1.39 6.02 8.95
N VAL A 221 2.12 6.61 9.90
CA VAL A 221 3.07 7.70 9.66
C VAL A 221 4.45 7.32 10.17
N ALA A 222 5.47 7.52 9.34
CA ALA A 222 6.88 7.36 9.71
C ALA A 222 7.67 8.64 9.41
N VAL A 223 8.45 9.08 10.41
CA VAL A 223 9.41 10.19 10.28
C VAL A 223 10.81 9.60 10.26
N ILE A 224 11.51 9.76 9.14
CA ILE A 224 12.89 9.33 8.95
C ILE A 224 13.76 10.58 9.06
N HIS A 225 14.37 10.76 10.22
CA HIS A 225 15.29 11.86 10.47
C HIS A 225 16.66 11.56 9.86
N ARG A 226 17.32 12.61 9.33
CA ARG A 226 18.70 12.59 8.80
C ARG A 226 18.92 11.44 7.80
N LEU A 227 18.14 11.41 6.72
CA LEU A 227 18.19 10.35 5.69
C LEU A 227 19.60 10.19 5.12
N GLU A 228 20.31 11.30 4.91
CA GLU A 228 21.67 11.34 4.36
C GLU A 228 22.73 10.64 5.22
N GLU A 229 22.43 10.36 6.49
CA GLU A 229 23.34 9.71 7.43
C GLU A 229 23.11 8.19 7.52
N LEU A 230 22.05 7.66 6.91
CA LEU A 230 21.84 6.21 6.85
C LEU A 230 22.92 5.53 6.00
N PRO A 231 23.37 4.32 6.39
CA PRO A 231 24.25 3.52 5.54
C PRO A 231 23.63 3.35 4.14
N PRO A 232 24.36 3.62 3.04
CA PRO A 232 23.75 3.72 1.72
C PRO A 232 22.97 2.48 1.29
N GLY A 233 23.48 1.26 1.51
CA GLY A 233 22.76 0.04 1.14
C GLY A 233 21.46 -0.18 1.92
N SER A 234 21.35 0.40 3.12
CA SER A 234 20.16 0.27 3.96
C SER A 234 18.97 1.07 3.44
N THR A 235 19.22 2.20 2.75
CA THR A 235 18.16 3.05 2.20
C THR A 235 17.42 2.40 1.04
N LEU A 236 17.98 1.34 0.44
CA LEU A 236 17.29 0.51 -0.55
C LEU A 236 16.02 -0.14 0.02
N ILE A 237 15.86 -0.21 1.35
CA ILE A 237 14.60 -0.67 1.95
C ILE A 237 13.41 0.18 1.53
N PHE A 238 13.62 1.48 1.25
CA PHE A 238 12.53 2.38 0.86
C PHE A 238 11.97 2.08 -0.53
N TYR A 239 12.62 1.25 -1.36
CA TYR A 239 11.96 0.69 -2.55
C TYR A 239 10.67 -0.03 -2.16
N ARG A 240 10.70 -0.85 -1.11
CA ARG A 240 9.53 -1.62 -0.67
C ARG A 240 8.41 -0.72 -0.13
N TYR A 241 8.75 0.43 0.44
CA TYR A 241 7.81 1.28 1.19
C TYR A 241 7.39 2.55 0.45
N CYS A 242 8.05 2.92 -0.64
CA CYS A 242 7.77 4.13 -1.41
C CYS A 242 7.54 3.86 -2.90
N ASP A 243 7.40 2.59 -3.31
CA ASP A 243 7.09 2.27 -4.70
C ASP A 243 5.71 2.79 -5.14
N HIS A 244 5.62 3.25 -6.39
CA HIS A 244 4.41 3.86 -6.95
C HIS A 244 3.34 2.82 -7.38
N GLU A 245 3.70 1.54 -7.50
CA GLU A 245 2.78 0.45 -7.88
C GLU A 245 2.65 -0.62 -6.80
N ASN A 246 3.79 -1.02 -6.23
CA ASN A 246 3.97 -2.23 -5.44
C ASN A 246 4.39 -1.95 -3.99
N ALA A 247 4.19 -0.72 -3.49
CA ALA A 247 4.48 -0.40 -2.09
C ALA A 247 3.72 -1.36 -1.17
N ALA A 248 4.44 -1.93 -0.20
CA ALA A 248 3.89 -2.90 0.76
C ALA A 248 2.71 -2.33 1.55
N TYR A 249 2.76 -1.02 1.84
CA TYR A 249 1.69 -0.30 2.53
C TYR A 249 1.38 0.97 1.74
N LYS A 250 0.13 1.10 1.31
CA LYS A 250 -0.30 2.20 0.45
C LYS A 250 -0.99 3.33 1.21
N LYS A 251 -1.59 3.03 2.37
CA LYS A 251 -2.29 4.03 3.23
C LYS A 251 -1.34 4.64 4.26
N THR A 252 -0.13 4.99 3.85
CA THR A 252 0.94 5.42 4.74
C THR A 252 1.57 6.72 4.26
N PHE A 253 2.10 7.48 5.22
CA PHE A 253 2.79 8.73 4.99
C PHE A 253 4.22 8.63 5.56
N LEU A 254 5.21 8.75 4.67
CA LEU A 254 6.62 8.80 5.02
C LEU A 254 7.13 10.23 4.82
N ILE A 255 7.73 10.78 5.86
CA ILE A 255 8.40 12.07 5.82
C ILE A 255 9.88 11.89 6.16
N PHE A 256 10.73 12.36 5.27
CA PHE A 256 12.17 12.30 5.38
C PHE A 256 12.69 13.71 5.69
N THR A 257 13.76 13.80 6.47
CA THR A 257 14.52 15.04 6.61
C THR A 257 15.91 14.85 6.04
N VAL A 258 16.37 15.81 5.25
CA VAL A 258 17.75 15.84 4.71
C VAL A 258 18.43 17.12 5.19
N LEU A 259 19.55 16.99 5.90
CA LEU A 259 20.35 18.14 6.28
C LEU A 259 21.46 18.37 5.25
N LEU A 260 21.42 19.49 4.55
CA LEU A 260 22.48 19.91 3.63
C LEU A 260 23.65 20.45 4.44
N GLY A 261 24.53 19.55 4.89
CA GLY A 261 25.64 19.88 5.79
C GLY A 261 26.70 20.82 5.18
N ASP A 262 26.72 20.96 3.86
CA ASP A 262 27.61 21.89 3.14
C ASP A 262 27.01 23.30 3.01
N GLU A 263 25.74 23.48 3.40
CA GLU A 263 24.99 24.73 3.26
C GLU A 263 24.63 25.32 4.63
N GLU A 264 24.89 26.61 4.83
CA GLU A 264 24.51 27.30 6.07
C GLU A 264 22.99 27.47 6.17
N GLU A 265 22.38 27.97 5.10
CA GLU A 265 20.94 28.19 4.95
C GLU A 265 20.51 28.01 3.48
N ILE A 266 19.20 27.78 3.25
CA ILE A 266 18.65 27.73 1.90
C ILE A 266 17.96 29.08 1.59
N PRO A 267 18.47 29.89 0.64
CA PRO A 267 17.94 31.23 0.35
C PRO A 267 16.44 31.24 0.02
N ALA A 268 15.68 32.14 0.63
CA ALA A 268 14.20 32.16 0.58
C ALA A 268 13.62 32.31 -0.85
N GLU A 269 14.36 32.97 -1.73
CA GLU A 269 14.02 33.20 -3.14
C GLU A 269 14.42 32.05 -4.06
N MET A 270 15.18 31.07 -3.56
CA MET A 270 15.65 29.95 -4.35
C MET A 270 14.47 29.12 -4.87
N ARG A 271 14.45 28.85 -6.17
CA ARG A 271 13.38 28.07 -6.79
C ARG A 271 13.38 26.62 -6.29
N LEU A 272 12.19 26.04 -6.10
CA LEU A 272 12.05 24.66 -5.65
C LEU A 272 12.76 23.63 -6.55
N SER A 273 12.86 23.89 -7.87
CA SER A 273 13.60 23.02 -8.78
C SER A 273 15.10 22.98 -8.48
N ILE A 274 15.67 24.11 -8.04
CA ILE A 274 17.09 24.18 -7.65
C ILE A 274 17.29 23.49 -6.29
N VAL A 275 16.35 23.67 -5.36
CA VAL A 275 16.37 22.95 -4.08
C VAL A 275 16.33 21.43 -4.29
N GLU A 276 15.50 20.96 -5.22
CA GLU A 276 15.43 19.55 -5.60
C GLU A 276 16.76 19.05 -6.16
N GLU A 277 17.38 19.78 -7.10
CA GLU A 277 18.71 19.47 -7.64
C GLU A 277 19.79 19.44 -6.53
N MET A 278 19.77 20.39 -5.60
CA MET A 278 20.71 20.42 -4.47
C MET A 278 20.58 19.21 -3.54
N VAL A 279 19.34 18.79 -3.24
CA VAL A 279 19.11 17.59 -2.42
C VAL A 279 19.56 16.33 -3.16
N ASP A 280 19.27 16.24 -4.46
CA ASP A 280 19.69 15.13 -5.30
C ASP A 280 21.24 15.00 -5.31
N ASP A 281 21.94 16.08 -5.65
CA ASP A 281 23.40 16.11 -5.70
C ASP A 281 24.03 15.77 -4.34
N TYR A 282 23.45 16.28 -3.25
CA TYR A 282 23.94 16.03 -1.91
C TYR A 282 23.77 14.56 -1.48
N LEU A 283 22.61 13.95 -1.77
CA LEU A 283 22.38 12.54 -1.48
C LEU A 283 23.23 11.62 -2.37
N GLN A 284 23.44 11.96 -3.63
CA GLN A 284 24.38 11.25 -4.50
C GLN A 284 25.79 11.27 -3.91
N LYS A 285 26.28 12.44 -3.49
CA LYS A 285 27.59 12.59 -2.84
C LYS A 285 27.70 11.75 -1.57
N LYS A 286 26.63 11.66 -0.77
CA LYS A 286 26.60 10.88 0.48
C LYS A 286 26.52 9.37 0.24
N PHE A 287 25.75 8.93 -0.75
CA PHE A 287 25.42 7.52 -0.93
C PHE A 287 26.32 6.79 -1.93
N LEU A 288 26.88 7.48 -2.92
CA LEU A 288 27.74 6.87 -3.92
C LEU A 288 29.19 6.81 -3.41
N SER A 289 29.71 5.60 -3.27
CA SER A 289 31.10 5.40 -2.83
C SER A 289 32.08 5.75 -3.94
N HIS A 290 33.07 6.60 -3.67
CA HIS A 290 34.23 6.77 -4.55
C HIS A 290 35.21 5.60 -4.33
N GLY A 291 35.14 4.54 -5.16
CA GLY A 291 36.34 3.75 -5.48
C GLY A 291 36.49 2.31 -4.95
N HIS A 292 35.43 1.58 -4.61
CA HIS A 292 35.53 0.14 -4.30
C HIS A 292 34.55 -0.73 -5.11
N PRO A 293 34.90 -2.00 -5.41
CA PRO A 293 34.10 -2.83 -6.31
C PRO A 293 32.65 -2.99 -5.83
N VAL A 294 31.76 -2.93 -6.80
CA VAL A 294 30.30 -3.03 -6.70
C VAL A 294 29.91 -4.44 -6.25
N SER A 295 29.49 -4.58 -4.99
CA SER A 295 28.67 -5.72 -4.57
C SER A 295 27.19 -5.41 -4.84
N PHE A 296 26.35 -6.43 -4.99
CA PHE A 296 24.91 -6.22 -5.25
C PHE A 296 24.23 -5.40 -4.14
N ASP A 297 24.67 -5.52 -2.89
CA ASP A 297 24.08 -4.77 -1.76
C ASP A 297 24.63 -3.33 -1.62
N ARG A 298 25.58 -2.94 -2.47
CA ARG A 298 26.11 -1.57 -2.49
C ARG A 298 25.24 -0.67 -3.35
N MET A 299 25.08 0.56 -2.86
CA MET A 299 24.44 1.64 -3.60
C MET A 299 25.29 1.99 -4.82
N ASP A 300 24.65 2.05 -5.99
CA ASP A 300 25.22 2.52 -7.25
C ASP A 300 24.27 3.55 -7.88
N VAL A 301 24.69 4.19 -8.98
CA VAL A 301 23.92 5.27 -9.63
C VAL A 301 22.53 4.81 -10.07
N ASN A 302 22.39 3.57 -10.55
CA ASN A 302 21.11 3.05 -11.02
C ASN A 302 20.15 2.81 -9.86
N LYS A 303 20.63 2.18 -8.78
CA LYS A 303 19.85 1.96 -7.57
C LYS A 303 19.50 3.27 -6.87
N TYR A 304 20.39 4.25 -6.89
CA TYR A 304 20.11 5.58 -6.40
C TYR A 304 19.01 6.24 -7.24
N GLY A 305 19.13 6.24 -8.57
CA GLY A 305 18.12 6.85 -9.45
C GLY A 305 16.72 6.26 -9.24
N GLY A 306 16.61 4.95 -9.06
CA GLY A 306 15.33 4.32 -8.74
C GLY A 306 14.84 4.57 -7.31
N LEU A 307 15.73 4.81 -6.33
CA LEU A 307 15.33 5.25 -4.99
C LEU A 307 14.79 6.67 -5.05
N TRP A 308 15.56 7.57 -5.67
CA TRP A 308 15.23 8.98 -5.81
C TRP A 308 13.84 9.16 -6.40
N SER A 309 13.54 8.49 -7.51
CA SER A 309 12.23 8.59 -8.18
C SER A 309 11.02 8.21 -7.32
N ARG A 310 11.24 7.46 -6.22
CA ARG A 310 10.19 7.00 -5.29
C ARG A 310 10.06 7.89 -4.06
N ILE A 311 11.14 8.52 -3.63
CA ILE A 311 11.14 9.34 -2.41
C ILE A 311 10.98 10.85 -2.69
N SER A 312 11.32 11.32 -3.90
CA SER A 312 11.34 12.74 -4.27
C SER A 312 10.01 13.31 -4.78
N HIS A 313 8.86 12.70 -4.44
CA HIS A 313 7.54 13.17 -4.88
C HIS A 313 7.25 14.63 -4.51
N LEU A 314 7.74 15.07 -3.36
CA LEU A 314 7.67 16.45 -2.90
C LEU A 314 8.89 16.76 -2.05
N ILE A 315 9.64 17.80 -2.42
CA ILE A 315 10.79 18.31 -1.66
C ILE A 315 10.51 19.77 -1.29
N LEU A 316 10.64 20.10 -0.01
CA LEU A 316 10.31 21.42 0.52
C LEU A 316 11.44 21.95 1.42
N PRO A 317 11.98 23.15 1.14
CA PRO A 317 13.01 23.77 1.97
C PRO A 317 12.40 24.32 3.27
N VAL A 318 13.17 24.22 4.35
CA VAL A 318 12.83 24.72 5.69
C VAL A 318 13.76 25.88 6.04
N ALA A 319 13.16 27.01 6.44
CA ALA A 319 13.88 28.16 6.98
C ALA A 319 14.03 28.03 8.50
N ALA A 320 15.04 28.67 9.10
CA ALA A 320 15.23 28.62 10.55
C ALA A 320 14.12 29.40 11.29
N GLU A 321 13.67 28.83 12.41
CA GLU A 321 12.90 29.53 13.42
C GLU A 321 13.79 29.74 14.64
N ASP A 322 14.26 30.98 14.87
CA ASP A 322 15.25 31.26 15.92
C ASP A 322 14.81 30.70 17.28
N ARG A 323 13.54 30.86 17.64
CA ARG A 323 13.01 30.33 18.90
C ARG A 323 13.15 28.81 19.00
N ILE A 324 12.89 28.07 17.91
CA ILE A 324 12.95 26.60 17.91
C ILE A 324 14.41 26.13 17.90
N GLU A 325 15.30 26.85 17.22
CA GLU A 325 16.72 26.55 17.27
C GLU A 325 17.29 26.71 18.70
N HIS A 326 16.77 27.63 19.51
CA HIS A 326 17.22 27.82 20.90
C HIS A 326 16.49 26.91 21.90
N GLU A 327 15.16 26.83 21.84
CA GLU A 327 14.32 26.19 22.86
C GLU A 327 13.94 24.74 22.52
N GLY A 328 14.03 24.33 21.25
CA GLY A 328 13.58 23.02 20.77
C GLY A 328 12.09 22.95 20.41
N CYS A 329 11.60 21.71 20.24
CA CYS A 329 10.18 21.40 20.05
C CYS A 329 9.48 21.29 21.43
#